data_AF-A0A6I4IYJ6-F1
#
_entry.id   AF-A0A6I4IYJ6-F1
#
_cell.length_a   1.000
_cell.length_b   1.000
_cell.length_c   1.000
_cell.angle_alpha   90.00
_cell.angle_beta   90.00
_cell.angle_gamma   90.00
#
_symmetry.space_group_name_H-M   'P 1'
#
loop_
_entity.id
_entity.type
_entity.pdbx_description
1 polymer ?
#
loop_
_entity_poly.entity_id
_entity_poly.type
_entity_poly.pdbx_seq_one_letter_code
_entity_poly.pdbx_strand_id
1 'polypeptide(L)'
;MGTAETIPAASASTAPKPAPSTPRDLVAVMLRAAEKLQGQPDLKSARALLERGGEQLVQLLDPERRPDWAWFEILFEEDACRLPEALLRAGRILHREDFIACGVETLDWMMRGRVLVKCVDTMADACEAAFAGTGDLKWLMISRTAILARRAHPRQS
;
A
#
# COMPACT_ATOMS: atom_id res chain seq x y z
N MET A 1 20.51 -3.64 54.94
CA MET A 1 20.98 -2.35 54.38
C MET A 1 21.22 -2.60 52.90
N GLY A 2 20.27 -2.19 52.06
CA GLY A 2 20.31 -2.40 50.61
C GLY A 2 20.95 -1.21 49.91
N THR A 3 21.78 -1.48 48.91
CA THR A 3 22.22 -0.50 47.93
C THR A 3 21.53 -0.83 46.61
N ALA A 4 20.57 0.01 46.24
CA ALA A 4 19.89 -0.03 44.96
C ALA A 4 20.85 0.46 43.87
N GLU A 5 21.23 -0.45 42.98
CA GLU A 5 21.98 -0.13 41.77
C GLU A 5 21.01 0.55 40.79
N THR A 6 21.24 1.83 40.53
CA THR A 6 20.41 2.63 39.64
C THR A 6 20.83 2.36 38.20
N ILE A 7 19.98 1.66 37.45
CA ILE A 7 20.12 1.46 36.00
C ILE A 7 19.80 2.80 35.30
N PRO A 8 20.68 3.37 34.47
CA PRO A 8 20.36 4.58 33.74
C PRO A 8 19.34 4.27 32.65
N ALA A 9 18.29 5.10 32.55
CA ALA A 9 17.31 5.07 31.48
C ALA A 9 18.01 5.32 30.14
N ALA A 10 17.96 4.32 29.25
CA ALA A 10 18.41 4.44 27.88
C ALA A 10 17.62 5.56 27.19
N SER A 11 18.34 6.62 26.80
CA SER A 11 17.80 7.68 25.95
C SER A 11 17.39 7.07 24.62
N ALA A 12 16.12 7.22 24.25
CA ALA A 12 15.60 6.81 22.95
C ALA A 12 16.26 7.67 21.86
N SER A 13 17.31 7.12 21.24
CA SER A 13 17.94 7.70 20.05
C SER A 13 16.92 7.73 18.91
N THR A 14 16.47 8.93 18.56
CA THR A 14 15.57 9.15 17.41
C THR A 14 16.42 9.19 16.14
N ALA A 15 17.06 8.07 15.81
CA ALA A 15 17.73 7.94 14.52
C ALA A 15 16.67 8.00 13.40
N PRO A 16 16.90 8.77 12.32
CA PRO A 16 15.99 8.76 11.18
C PRO A 16 15.93 7.34 10.62
N LYS A 17 14.72 6.80 10.49
CA LYS A 17 14.50 5.50 9.85
C LYS A 17 15.14 5.54 8.46
N PRO A 18 15.97 4.55 8.07
CA PRO A 18 16.60 4.53 6.75
C PRO A 18 15.53 4.63 5.66
N ALA A 19 15.91 5.26 4.55
CA ALA A 19 15.04 5.37 3.38
C ALA A 19 14.60 3.97 2.90
N PRO A 20 13.36 3.81 2.41
CA PRO A 20 12.87 2.53 1.93
C PRO A 20 13.77 2.00 0.80
N SER A 21 14.25 0.77 0.94
CA SER A 21 15.20 0.12 0.02
C SER A 21 14.53 -0.60 -1.15
N THR A 22 13.24 -0.93 -1.00
CA THR A 22 12.45 -1.67 -1.99
C THR A 22 11.09 -0.98 -2.22
N PRO A 23 10.39 -1.26 -3.35
CA PRO A 23 9.03 -0.74 -3.56
C PRO A 23 8.08 -1.11 -2.42
N ARG A 24 8.23 -2.29 -1.80
CA ARG A 24 7.43 -2.70 -0.64
C ARG A 24 7.74 -1.91 0.62
N ASP A 25 9.01 -1.63 0.90
CA ASP A 25 9.38 -0.77 2.01
C ASP A 25 8.75 0.61 1.84
N LEU A 26 8.75 1.13 0.60
CA LEU A 26 8.14 2.40 0.26
C LEU A 26 6.62 2.37 0.49
N VAL A 27 5.94 1.36 -0.04
CA VAL A 27 4.49 1.13 0.14
C VAL A 27 4.11 1.05 1.62
N ALA A 28 4.89 0.32 2.43
CA ALA A 28 4.63 0.19 3.87
C ALA A 28 4.75 1.52 4.62
N VAL A 29 5.53 2.48 4.11
CA VAL A 29 5.61 3.84 4.67
C VAL A 29 4.51 4.73 4.08
N MET A 30 4.17 4.58 2.80
CA MET A 30 3.05 5.29 2.17
C MET A 30 1.70 4.98 2.83
N LEU A 31 1.38 3.71 3.07
CA LEU A 31 0.12 3.32 3.70
C LEU A 31 -0.01 3.91 5.11
N ARG A 32 1.06 3.88 5.91
CA ARG A 32 1.10 4.53 7.23
C ARG A 32 0.93 6.06 7.13
N ALA A 33 1.45 6.69 6.08
CA ALA A 33 1.28 8.12 5.85
C ALA A 33 -0.17 8.46 5.49
N ALA A 34 -0.81 7.63 4.66
CA ALA A 34 -2.23 7.77 4.33
C ALA A 34 -3.12 7.63 5.58
N GLU A 35 -2.83 6.67 6.46
CA GLU A 35 -3.51 6.50 7.75
C GLU A 35 -3.34 7.73 8.65
N LYS A 36 -2.11 8.26 8.78
CA LYS A 36 -1.86 9.47 9.58
C LYS A 36 -2.67 10.67 9.11
N LEU A 37 -2.87 10.82 7.80
CA LEU A 37 -3.64 11.92 7.23
C LEU A 37 -5.15 11.82 7.52
N GLN A 38 -5.67 10.65 7.93
CA GLN A 38 -7.05 10.55 8.41
C GLN A 38 -7.24 11.26 9.75
N GLY A 39 -6.23 11.24 10.63
CA GLY A 39 -6.26 11.93 11.93
C GLY A 39 -5.63 13.33 11.90
N GLN A 40 -4.74 13.61 10.94
CA GLN A 40 -4.03 14.89 10.80
C GLN A 40 -3.97 15.32 9.33
N PRO A 41 -5.07 15.84 8.75
CA PRO A 41 -5.17 16.13 7.31
C PRO A 41 -4.10 17.09 6.76
N ASP A 42 -3.61 18.01 7.60
CA ASP A 42 -2.65 19.05 7.23
C ASP A 42 -1.18 18.62 7.42
N LEU A 43 -0.90 17.35 7.73
CA LEU A 43 0.46 16.86 7.97
C LEU A 43 1.28 16.86 6.67
N LYS A 44 1.96 17.98 6.41
CA LYS A 44 2.73 18.24 5.18
C LYS A 44 3.75 17.15 4.85
N SER A 45 4.43 16.61 5.86
CA SER A 45 5.43 15.56 5.67
C SER A 45 4.81 14.25 5.16
N ALA A 46 3.59 13.91 5.60
CA ALA A 46 2.87 12.75 5.10
C ALA A 46 2.38 12.97 3.66
N ARG A 47 1.86 14.16 3.33
CA ARG A 47 1.48 14.50 1.94
C ARG A 47 2.69 14.43 0.99
N ALA A 48 3.81 15.04 1.36
CA ALA A 48 5.04 15.02 0.56
C ALA A 48 5.64 13.61 0.41
N LEU A 49 5.44 12.73 1.39
CA LEU A 49 5.82 11.33 1.29
C LEU A 49 4.92 10.57 0.31
N LEU A 50 3.61 10.78 0.35
CA LEU A 50 2.68 10.16 -0.59
C LEU A 50 2.94 10.60 -2.03
N GLU A 51 3.26 11.88 -2.24
CA GLU A 51 3.55 12.43 -3.56
C GLU A 51 4.79 11.78 -4.17
N ARG A 52 5.93 11.87 -3.47
CA ARG A 52 7.19 11.25 -3.91
C ARG A 52 7.08 9.74 -4.08
N GLY A 53 6.39 9.07 -3.16
CA GLY A 53 6.22 7.62 -3.23
C GLY A 53 5.35 7.19 -4.40
N GLY A 54 4.26 7.93 -4.67
CA GLY A 54 3.41 7.68 -5.83
C GLY A 54 4.14 7.91 -7.15
N GLU A 55 4.93 8.98 -7.26
CA GLU A 55 5.78 9.23 -8.44
C GLU A 55 6.76 8.10 -8.68
N GLN A 56 7.43 7.61 -7.63
CA GLN A 56 8.33 6.47 -7.75
C GLN A 56 7.61 5.21 -8.22
N LEU A 57 6.42 4.91 -7.69
CA LEU A 57 5.64 3.74 -8.11
C LEU A 57 5.15 3.86 -9.57
N VAL A 58 4.68 5.03 -9.99
CA VAL A 58 4.28 5.27 -11.40
C VAL A 58 5.48 5.10 -12.34
N GLN A 59 6.67 5.58 -11.95
CA GLN A 59 7.89 5.41 -12.76
C GLN A 59 8.31 3.94 -12.94
N LEU A 60 7.96 3.06 -11.99
CA LEU A 60 8.21 1.61 -12.15
C LEU A 60 7.31 0.97 -13.23
N LEU A 61 6.18 1.62 -13.54
CA LEU A 61 5.18 1.16 -14.50
C LEU A 61 5.25 1.88 -15.84
N ASP A 62 6.33 2.62 -16.09
CA ASP A 62 6.51 3.39 -17.32
C ASP A 62 6.33 2.49 -18.57
N PRO A 63 5.26 2.71 -19.35
CA PRO A 63 4.90 1.86 -20.49
C PRO A 63 5.90 1.95 -21.63
N GLU A 64 6.69 3.04 -21.73
CA GLU A 64 7.79 3.13 -22.70
C GLU A 64 8.86 2.06 -22.42
N ARG A 65 9.01 1.67 -21.16
CA ARG A 65 9.96 0.63 -20.76
C ARG A 65 9.41 -0.77 -20.97
N ARG A 66 8.09 -0.97 -20.80
CA ARG A 66 7.45 -2.28 -20.89
C ARG A 66 5.99 -2.22 -21.34
N PRO A 67 5.72 -2.22 -22.66
CA PRO A 67 4.37 -2.02 -23.20
C PRO A 67 3.35 -3.12 -22.84
N ASP A 68 3.80 -4.33 -22.51
CA ASP A 68 2.93 -5.47 -22.14
C ASP A 68 2.98 -5.80 -20.62
N TRP A 69 3.57 -4.92 -19.79
CA TRP A 69 3.85 -5.20 -18.38
C TRP A 69 3.39 -4.05 -17.47
N ALA A 70 2.23 -4.23 -16.84
CA ALA A 70 1.66 -3.27 -15.90
C ALA A 70 1.94 -3.64 -14.43
N TRP A 71 3.16 -4.13 -14.11
CA TRP A 71 3.46 -4.61 -12.75
C TRP A 71 4.79 -4.10 -12.16
N PHE A 72 4.80 -3.83 -10.85
CA PHE A 72 5.88 -3.10 -10.15
C PHE A 72 7.16 -3.90 -9.91
N GLU A 73 7.07 -5.23 -9.78
CA GLU A 73 8.16 -6.08 -9.28
C GLU A 73 8.24 -7.42 -10.04
N ILE A 74 9.36 -8.15 -9.95
CA ILE A 74 9.50 -9.44 -10.64
C ILE A 74 8.73 -10.57 -9.91
N LEU A 75 8.64 -10.50 -8.58
CA LEU A 75 8.04 -11.54 -7.73
C LEU A 75 6.70 -11.09 -7.16
N PHE A 76 5.75 -12.03 -7.10
CA PHE A 76 4.46 -11.85 -6.45
C PHE A 76 4.45 -12.49 -5.06
N GLU A 77 4.45 -11.64 -4.03
CA GLU A 77 4.28 -12.03 -2.63
C GLU A 77 2.84 -11.86 -2.15
N GLU A 78 2.58 -12.32 -0.93
CA GLU A 78 1.25 -12.29 -0.30
C GLU A 78 0.66 -10.87 -0.17
N ASP A 79 1.50 -9.85 -0.06
CA ASP A 79 1.09 -8.46 0.11
C ASP A 79 1.17 -7.65 -1.18
N ALA A 80 1.29 -8.31 -2.35
CA ALA A 80 1.37 -7.64 -3.64
C ALA A 80 0.26 -6.61 -3.88
N CYS A 81 -0.95 -6.88 -3.37
CA CYS A 81 -2.10 -5.98 -3.51
C CYS A 81 -1.94 -4.65 -2.72
N ARG A 82 -0.95 -4.53 -1.83
CA ARG A 82 -0.56 -3.27 -1.15
C ARG A 82 0.07 -2.24 -2.09
N LEU A 83 0.72 -2.67 -3.18
CA LEU A 83 1.33 -1.77 -4.17
C LEU A 83 0.27 -0.89 -4.87
N PRO A 84 -0.76 -1.45 -5.55
CA PRO A 84 -1.81 -0.63 -6.13
C PRO A 84 -2.65 0.10 -5.07
N GLU A 85 -2.86 -0.50 -3.89
CA GLU A 85 -3.57 0.17 -2.80
C GLU A 85 -2.90 1.48 -2.37
N ALA A 86 -1.57 1.50 -2.24
CA ALA A 86 -0.84 2.70 -1.85
C ALA A 86 -1.02 3.83 -2.88
N LEU A 87 -0.97 3.52 -4.18
CA LEU A 87 -1.25 4.49 -5.24
C LEU A 87 -2.69 5.00 -5.19
N LEU A 88 -3.67 4.13 -5.01
CA LEU A 88 -5.08 4.50 -4.94
C LEU A 88 -5.37 5.44 -3.75
N ARG A 89 -4.83 5.12 -2.57
CA ARG A 89 -4.95 5.98 -1.39
C ARG A 89 -4.23 7.31 -1.58
N ALA A 90 -3.01 7.30 -2.14
CA ALA A 90 -2.25 8.51 -2.43
C ALA A 90 -2.98 9.40 -3.44
N GLY A 91 -3.47 8.82 -4.53
CA GLY A 91 -4.22 9.51 -5.59
C GLY A 91 -5.46 10.21 -5.05
N ARG A 92 -6.23 9.54 -4.19
CA ARG A 92 -7.42 10.14 -3.55
C ARG A 92 -7.06 11.30 -2.62
N ILE A 93 -6.04 11.14 -1.78
CA ILE A 93 -5.63 12.16 -0.78
C ILE A 93 -5.00 13.39 -1.45
N LEU A 94 -4.28 13.19 -2.54
CA LEU A 94 -3.57 14.23 -3.28
C LEU A 94 -4.36 14.79 -4.46
N HIS A 95 -5.53 14.21 -4.78
CA HIS A 95 -6.31 14.52 -5.99
C HIS A 95 -5.51 14.31 -7.29
N ARG A 96 -4.75 13.21 -7.34
CA ARG A 96 -3.91 12.81 -8.48
C ARG A 96 -4.60 11.67 -9.25
N GLU A 97 -5.31 12.05 -10.31
CA GLU A 97 -6.07 11.10 -11.16
C GLU A 97 -5.15 10.09 -11.85
N ASP A 98 -3.94 10.49 -12.20
CA ASP A 98 -2.92 9.62 -12.77
C ASP A 98 -2.53 8.48 -11.82
N PHE A 99 -2.41 8.77 -10.51
CA PHE A 99 -2.15 7.72 -9.51
C PHE A 99 -3.32 6.76 -9.37
N ILE A 100 -4.55 7.28 -9.43
CA ILE A 100 -5.76 6.45 -9.37
C ILE A 100 -5.83 5.54 -10.59
N ALA A 101 -5.65 6.08 -11.79
CA ALA A 101 -5.66 5.33 -13.03
C ALA A 101 -4.61 4.22 -13.03
N CYS A 102 -3.37 4.55 -12.66
CA CYS A 102 -2.26 3.62 -12.57
C CYS A 102 -2.51 2.49 -11.55
N GLY A 103 -3.01 2.84 -10.35
CA GLY A 103 -3.36 1.86 -9.33
C GLY A 103 -4.50 0.93 -9.75
N VAL A 104 -5.52 1.46 -10.44
CA VAL A 104 -6.62 0.66 -10.99
C VAL A 104 -6.17 -0.28 -12.09
N GLU A 105 -5.41 0.23 -13.06
CA GLU A 105 -4.89 -0.56 -14.18
C GLU A 105 -4.08 -1.76 -13.66
N THR A 106 -3.21 -1.48 -12.69
CA THR A 106 -2.35 -2.51 -12.11
C THR A 106 -3.14 -3.55 -11.30
N LEU A 107 -4.14 -3.10 -10.53
CA LEU A 107 -5.02 -3.99 -9.78
C LEU A 107 -5.86 -4.87 -10.72
N ASP A 108 -6.40 -4.30 -11.79
CA ASP A 108 -7.18 -5.03 -12.80
C ASP A 108 -6.31 -6.05 -13.54
N TRP A 109 -5.07 -5.69 -13.90
CA TRP A 109 -4.07 -6.59 -14.49
C TRP A 109 -3.79 -7.79 -13.58
N MET A 110 -3.55 -7.57 -12.27
CA MET A 110 -3.33 -8.65 -11.30
C MET A 110 -4.50 -9.63 -11.25
N MET A 111 -5.72 -9.10 -11.24
CA MET A 111 -6.93 -9.90 -11.12
C MET A 111 -7.15 -10.79 -12.35
N ARG A 112 -6.82 -10.29 -13.55
CA ARG A 112 -6.88 -11.07 -14.79
C ARG A 112 -5.84 -12.21 -14.79
N GLY A 113 -4.66 -11.99 -14.21
CA GLY A 113 -3.54 -12.93 -14.22
C GLY A 113 -3.63 -14.14 -13.29
N ARG A 114 -4.72 -14.31 -12.50
CA ARG A 114 -4.89 -15.37 -11.49
C ARG A 114 -3.85 -15.37 -10.35
N VAL A 115 -3.32 -14.21 -9.97
CA VAL A 115 -2.41 -14.07 -8.81
C VAL A 115 -3.16 -14.01 -7.45
N LEU A 116 -4.47 -14.25 -7.48
CA LEU A 116 -5.43 -13.96 -6.42
C LEU A 116 -5.29 -14.82 -5.15
N VAL A 117 -4.72 -16.02 -5.25
CA VAL A 117 -4.70 -16.96 -4.11
C VAL A 117 -3.79 -16.46 -2.99
N LYS A 118 -2.75 -15.68 -3.31
CA LYS A 118 -1.76 -15.23 -2.33
C LYS A 118 -2.12 -13.91 -1.63
N CYS A 119 -2.90 -13.03 -2.25
CA CYS A 119 -3.17 -11.69 -1.69
C CYS A 119 -4.54 -11.52 -1.03
N VAL A 120 -5.26 -12.61 -0.72
CA VAL A 120 -6.63 -12.54 -0.19
C VAL A 120 -6.78 -11.63 1.03
N ASP A 121 -5.74 -11.57 1.88
CA ASP A 121 -5.72 -10.75 3.09
C ASP A 121 -5.64 -9.23 2.80
N THR A 122 -4.98 -8.84 1.71
CA THR A 122 -4.73 -7.44 1.34
C THR A 122 -5.62 -6.96 0.18
N MET A 123 -6.28 -7.90 -0.50
CA MET A 123 -7.14 -7.63 -1.65
C MET A 123 -8.35 -6.76 -1.31
N ALA A 124 -8.98 -7.01 -0.15
CA ALA A 124 -10.17 -6.27 0.26
C ALA A 124 -9.87 -4.77 0.42
N ASP A 125 -8.75 -4.43 1.04
CA ASP A 125 -8.31 -3.04 1.26
C ASP A 125 -7.97 -2.36 -0.08
N ALA A 126 -7.29 -3.07 -0.99
CA ALA A 126 -6.98 -2.57 -2.33
C ALA A 126 -8.25 -2.30 -3.15
N CYS A 127 -9.22 -3.20 -3.10
CA CYS A 127 -10.52 -3.02 -3.76
C CYS A 127 -11.32 -1.86 -3.15
N GLU A 128 -11.31 -1.71 -1.82
CA GLU A 128 -11.96 -0.58 -1.18
C GLU A 128 -11.33 0.75 -1.60
N ALA A 129 -9.99 0.82 -1.65
CA ALA A 129 -9.28 1.97 -2.17
C ALA A 129 -9.62 2.27 -3.64
N ALA A 130 -9.79 1.23 -4.46
CA ALA A 130 -10.18 1.36 -5.86
C ALA A 130 -11.62 1.89 -6.01
N PHE A 131 -12.57 1.37 -5.23
CA PHE A 131 -13.93 1.91 -5.16
C PHE A 131 -13.92 3.38 -4.74
N ALA A 132 -13.17 3.70 -3.69
CA ALA A 132 -13.02 5.05 -3.18
C ALA A 132 -12.45 6.04 -4.20
N GLY A 133 -11.56 5.58 -5.09
CA GLY A 133 -10.95 6.40 -6.14
C GLY A 133 -11.79 6.53 -7.40
N THR A 134 -12.66 5.56 -7.71
CA THR A 134 -13.37 5.48 -9.00
C THR A 134 -14.88 5.57 -8.94
N GLY A 135 -15.49 5.20 -7.80
CA GLY A 135 -16.93 5.00 -7.67
C GLY A 135 -17.46 3.72 -8.34
N ASP A 136 -16.61 2.88 -8.93
CA ASP A 136 -17.04 1.68 -9.65
C ASP A 136 -17.40 0.54 -8.67
N LEU A 137 -18.68 0.15 -8.68
CA LEU A 137 -19.24 -0.88 -7.81
C LEU A 137 -18.61 -2.27 -8.01
N LYS A 138 -17.92 -2.53 -9.13
CA LYS A 138 -17.22 -3.81 -9.34
C LYS A 138 -16.25 -4.12 -8.21
N TRP A 139 -15.59 -3.09 -7.68
CA TRP A 139 -14.60 -3.24 -6.62
C TRP A 139 -15.21 -3.68 -5.29
N LEU A 140 -16.43 -3.23 -4.97
CA LEU A 140 -17.13 -3.70 -3.77
C LEU A 140 -17.54 -5.17 -3.88
N MET A 141 -17.97 -5.62 -5.07
CA MET A 141 -18.32 -7.02 -5.30
C MET A 141 -17.10 -7.94 -5.14
N ILE A 142 -15.95 -7.51 -5.67
CA ILE A 142 -14.69 -8.25 -5.55
C ILE A 142 -14.21 -8.26 -4.09
N SER A 143 -14.25 -7.11 -3.40
CA SER A 143 -13.88 -7.00 -1.98
C SER A 143 -14.69 -7.97 -1.11
N ARG A 144 -16.02 -8.00 -1.31
CA ARG A 144 -16.91 -8.93 -0.58
C ARG A 144 -16.53 -10.39 -0.81
N THR A 145 -16.19 -10.75 -2.05
CA THR A 145 -15.80 -12.11 -2.40
C THR A 145 -14.48 -12.49 -1.71
N ALA A 146 -13.50 -11.59 -1.69
CA ALA A 146 -12.22 -11.80 -0.99
C ALA A 146 -12.41 -12.01 0.52
N ILE A 147 -13.27 -11.19 1.16
CA ILE A 147 -13.58 -11.31 2.59
C ILE A 147 -14.20 -12.68 2.91
N LEU A 148 -15.13 -13.16 2.09
CA LEU A 148 -15.76 -14.47 2.28
C LEU A 148 -14.76 -15.61 2.11
N ALA A 149 -13.87 -15.52 1.11
CA ALA A 149 -12.81 -16.51 0.89
C ALA A 149 -11.85 -16.61 2.09
N ARG A 150 -11.44 -15.45 2.65
CA ARG A 150 -10.59 -15.37 3.85
C ARG A 150 -11.22 -16.07 5.06
N ARG A 151 -12.53 -15.88 5.28
CA ARG A 151 -13.26 -16.51 6.39
C ARG A 151 -13.35 -18.02 6.25
N ALA A 152 -13.45 -18.53 5.02
CA ALA A 152 -13.50 -19.97 4.75
C ALA A 152 -12.14 -20.66 4.94
N HIS A 153 -11.03 -19.93 4.80
CA HIS A 153 -9.66 -20.46 4.88
C HIS A 153 -8.79 -19.60 5.82
N PRO A 154 -9.06 -19.61 7.14
CA PRO A 154 -8.24 -18.87 8.10
C PRO A 154 -6.80 -19.38 8.09
N ARG A 155 -5.81 -18.48 8.14
CA ARG A 155 -4.38 -18.84 8.23
C ARG A 155 -4.19 -19.85 9.38
N GLN A 156 -3.58 -21.00 9.09
CA GLN A 156 -3.02 -21.84 10.15
C GLN A 156 -1.89 -21.04 10.80
N SER A 157 -1.98 -20.87 12.12
CA SER A 157 -1.10 -20.04 12.93
C SER A 157 0.31 -20.62 13.04
#